data_AF-A0A418YMJ1-F1
#
_entry.id   AF-A0A418YMJ1-F1
#
_cell.length_a   1.000
_cell.length_b   1.000
_cell.length_c   1.000
_cell.angle_alpha   90.00
_cell.angle_beta   90.00
_cell.angle_gamma   90.00
#
_symmetry.space_group_name_H-M   'P 1'
#
loop_
_entity.id
_entity.type
_entity.pdbx_description
1 polymer ?
#
loop_
_entity_poly.entity_id
_entity_poly.type
_entity_poly.pdbx_seq_one_letter_code
_entity_poly.pdbx_strand_id
1 'polypeptide(L)'
;MLDNVILKESAGKSLTTSGQRPDAVLKVLGGYQISQRRACVLIGVDPKTVRRERTPDHIGIRVVMREVAGNAGRNAPCSSISTTRSAN
;
A
#
# COMPACT_ATOMS: atom_id res chain seq x y z
N MET A 1 -2.35 16.68 29.88
CA MET A 1 -3.15 15.99 28.84
C MET A 1 -2.38 16.04 27.52
N LEU A 2 -1.90 14.90 27.02
CA LEU A 2 -1.15 14.82 25.76
C LEU A 2 -2.05 15.07 24.54
N ASP A 3 -3.35 14.79 24.67
CA ASP A 3 -4.33 14.82 23.59
C ASP A 3 -4.48 16.23 22.96
N ASN A 4 -4.47 17.29 23.78
CA ASN A 4 -4.58 18.67 23.28
C ASN A 4 -3.33 19.14 22.54
N VAL A 5 -2.15 18.64 22.92
CA VAL A 5 -0.88 18.94 22.24
C VAL A 5 -0.89 18.30 20.85
N ILE A 6 -1.29 17.03 20.78
CA ILE A 6 -1.41 16.26 19.54
C ILE A 6 -2.43 16.90 18.58
N LEU A 7 -3.59 17.30 19.10
CA LEU A 7 -4.62 17.98 18.32
C LEU A 7 -4.12 19.32 17.77
N LYS A 8 -3.40 20.11 18.57
CA LYS A 8 -2.87 21.41 18.14
C LYS A 8 -1.77 21.26 17.07
N GLU A 9 -0.94 20.23 17.19
CA GLU A 9 0.12 19.95 16.23
C GLU A 9 -0.39 19.38 14.89
N SER A 10 -1.54 18.70 14.91
CA SER A 10 -2.18 18.12 13.72
C SER A 10 -3.15 19.09 13.03
N ALA A 11 -3.87 19.92 13.78
CA ALA A 11 -4.86 20.87 13.27
C ALA A 11 -4.30 21.96 12.33
N GLY A 12 -2.99 22.24 12.40
CA GLY A 12 -2.32 23.21 11.53
C GLY A 12 -1.92 22.67 10.14
N LYS A 13 -2.07 21.37 9.89
CA LYS A 13 -1.68 20.72 8.63
C LYS A 13 -2.96 20.38 7.86
N SER A 14 -3.17 20.95 6.67
CA SER A 14 -4.33 20.58 5.84
C SER A 14 -4.15 19.14 5.34
N LEU A 15 -4.65 18.16 6.09
CA LEU A 15 -4.59 16.73 5.75
C LEU A 15 -5.65 16.39 4.69
N THR A 16 -5.55 17.03 3.52
CA THR A 16 -6.49 16.89 2.39
C THR A 16 -6.14 15.71 1.49
N THR A 17 -4.88 15.25 1.50
CA THR A 17 -4.44 14.10 0.73
C THR A 17 -4.60 12.81 1.52
N SER A 18 -5.12 11.76 0.86
CA SER A 18 -5.38 10.44 1.46
C SER A 18 -4.17 9.81 2.18
N GLY A 19 -2.94 10.13 1.76
CA GLY A 19 -1.71 9.66 2.42
C GLY A 19 -1.23 10.51 3.62
N GLN A 20 -1.60 11.79 3.69
CA GLN A 20 -1.10 12.69 4.74
C GLN A 20 -1.66 12.34 6.13
N ARG A 21 -2.88 11.79 6.17
CA ARG A 21 -3.55 11.38 7.42
C ARG A 21 -2.84 10.18 8.09
N PRO A 22 -2.56 9.06 7.40
CA PRO A 22 -1.72 7.98 7.94
C PRO A 22 -0.35 8.44 8.40
N ASP A 23 0.34 9.29 7.64
CA ASP A 23 1.68 9.77 7.98
C ASP A 23 1.68 10.64 9.25
N ALA A 24 0.62 11.43 9.46
CA ALA A 24 0.45 12.19 10.69
C ALA A 24 0.29 11.26 11.91
N VAL A 25 -0.44 10.15 11.77
CA VAL A 25 -0.57 9.14 12.84
C VAL A 25 0.77 8.49 13.16
N LEU A 26 1.58 8.17 12.14
CA LEU A 26 2.93 7.60 12.34
C LEU A 26 3.87 8.57 13.05
N LYS A 27 3.83 9.86 12.72
CA LYS A 27 4.60 10.91 13.42
C LYS A 27 4.21 11.00 14.90
N VAL A 28 2.92 10.96 15.19
CA VAL A 28 2.43 10.99 16.58
C VAL A 28 2.83 9.73 17.35
N LEU A 29 2.79 8.56 16.71
CA LEU A 29 3.25 7.30 17.31
C LEU A 29 4.76 7.28 17.61
N GLY A 30 5.57 7.95 16.79
CA GLY A 30 7.01 8.08 17.02
C GLY A 30 7.39 9.17 18.03
N GLY A 31 6.56 10.22 18.18
CA GLY A 31 6.84 11.37 19.04
C GLY A 31 6.23 11.28 20.44
N TYR A 32 5.17 10.49 20.64
CA TYR A 32 4.45 10.40 21.90
C TYR A 32 4.26 8.94 22.32
N GLN A 33 4.37 8.67 23.64
CA GLN A 33 4.13 7.35 24.24
C GLN A 33 2.63 7.03 24.30
N ILE A 34 1.94 7.02 23.15
CA ILE A 34 0.51 6.75 23.04
C ILE A 34 0.24 5.54 22.15
N SER A 35 -0.87 4.86 22.41
CA SER A 35 -1.29 3.74 21.56
C SER A 35 -1.78 4.21 20.19
N GLN A 36 -1.55 3.39 19.17
CA GLN A 36 -2.03 3.63 17.79
C GLN A 36 -3.54 3.89 17.76
N ARG A 37 -4.33 3.16 18.54
CA ARG A 37 -5.77 3.36 18.64
C ARG A 37 -6.11 4.78 19.10
N ARG A 38 -5.41 5.31 20.10
CA ARG A 38 -5.64 6.66 20.63
C ARG A 38 -5.22 7.72 19.62
N ALA A 39 -4.09 7.53 18.93
CA ALA A 39 -3.65 8.41 17.85
C ALA A 39 -4.66 8.48 16.68
N CYS A 40 -5.17 7.31 16.25
CA CYS A 40 -6.19 7.20 15.21
C CYS A 40 -7.49 7.92 15.57
N VAL A 41 -7.96 7.79 16.82
CA VAL A 41 -9.17 8.48 17.30
C VAL A 41 -8.99 9.99 17.31
N LEU A 42 -7.81 10.48 17.74
CA LEU A 42 -7.53 11.93 17.78
C LEU A 42 -7.45 12.56 16.39
N ILE A 43 -6.92 11.84 15.40
CA ILE A 43 -6.73 12.36 14.02
C ILE A 43 -7.96 12.04 13.13
N GLY A 44 -8.86 11.14 13.57
CA GLY A 44 -10.05 10.74 12.81
C GLY A 44 -9.74 9.77 11.66
N VAL A 45 -8.78 8.86 11.87
CA VAL A 45 -8.25 7.95 10.84
C VAL A 45 -8.62 6.51 11.21
N ASP A 46 -9.16 5.75 10.26
CA ASP A 46 -9.47 4.33 10.48
C ASP A 46 -8.15 3.56 10.65
N PRO A 47 -7.99 2.74 11.71
CA PRO A 47 -6.77 1.96 11.96
C PRO A 47 -6.29 1.12 10.77
N LYS A 48 -7.20 0.68 9.89
CA LYS A 48 -6.86 -0.09 8.67
C LYS A 48 -6.11 0.72 7.63
N THR A 49 -6.24 2.05 7.66
CA THR A 49 -5.54 2.97 6.75
C THR A 49 -4.15 3.31 7.26
N VAL A 50 -3.93 3.17 8.57
CA VAL A 50 -2.62 3.18 9.22
C VAL A 50 -2.00 1.78 9.12
N ARG A 51 -2.01 1.21 7.89
CA ARG A 51 -1.24 0.01 7.58
C ARG A 51 0.22 0.33 7.89
N ARG A 52 0.83 -0.44 8.80
CA ARG A 52 2.26 -0.32 9.13
C ARG A 52 3.09 -0.64 7.89
N GLU A 53 4.08 0.20 7.67
CA GLU A 53 5.11 0.17 6.61
C GLU A 53 4.59 -0.27 5.24
N ARG A 54 4.37 0.69 4.35
CA ARG A 54 4.16 0.42 2.92
C ARG A 54 5.32 -0.48 2.48
N THR A 55 5.00 -1.71 2.07
CA THR A 55 6.01 -2.65 1.57
C THR A 55 6.79 -1.92 0.48
N PRO A 56 8.13 -1.76 0.60
CA PRO A 56 8.91 -0.98 -0.35
C PRO A 56 8.64 -1.50 -1.77
N ASP A 57 8.17 -0.61 -2.64
CA ASP A 57 7.86 -0.99 -4.01
C ASP A 57 9.16 -1.41 -4.72
N HIS A 58 9.35 -2.71 -4.96
CA HIS A 58 10.53 -3.25 -5.62
C HIS A 58 10.50 -2.93 -7.12
N ILE A 59 11.13 -1.80 -7.51
CA ILE A 59 11.19 -1.33 -8.89
C ILE A 59 11.76 -2.41 -9.83
N GLY A 60 12.76 -3.18 -9.38
CA GLY A 60 13.35 -4.27 -10.15
C GLY A 60 12.34 -5.34 -10.58
N ILE A 61 11.42 -5.72 -9.67
CA ILE A 61 10.38 -6.73 -9.96
C ILE A 61 9.39 -6.21 -11.02
N ARG A 62 9.05 -4.92 -10.98
CA ARG A 62 8.16 -4.31 -11.99
C ARG A 62 8.79 -4.27 -13.39
N VAL A 63 10.09 -4.02 -13.46
CA VAL A 63 10.84 -4.03 -14.73
C VAL A 63 10.84 -5.45 -15.30
N VAL A 64 11.20 -6.44 -14.48
CA VAL A 64 11.20 -7.86 -14.88
C VAL A 64 9.82 -8.32 -15.32
N MET A 65 8.76 -8.02 -14.56
CA MET A 65 7.39 -8.39 -14.94
C MET A 65 6.92 -7.71 -16.23
N ARG A 66 7.32 -6.46 -16.48
CA ARG A 66 7.01 -5.74 -17.73
C ARG A 66 7.72 -6.40 -18.92
N GLU A 67 8.96 -6.84 -18.74
CA GLU A 67 9.72 -7.56 -19.75
C GLU A 67 9.13 -8.94 -20.03
N VAL A 68 8.75 -9.70 -18.99
CA VAL A 68 8.06 -10.99 -19.12
C VAL A 68 6.71 -10.82 -19.82
N ALA A 69 5.91 -9.81 -19.47
CA ALA A 69 4.64 -9.55 -20.14
C ALA A 69 4.83 -9.13 -21.61
N GLY A 70 5.87 -8.33 -21.92
CA GLY A 70 6.24 -7.95 -23.28
C GLY A 70 6.77 -9.12 -24.13
N ASN A 71 7.29 -10.17 -23.49
CA ASN A 71 7.75 -11.39 -24.15
C ASN A 71 6.67 -12.49 -24.20
N ALA A 72 5.71 -12.49 -23.27
CA ALA A 72 4.58 -13.43 -23.23
C ALA A 72 3.61 -13.25 -24.40
N GLY A 73 3.56 -12.05 -25.01
CA GLY A 73 2.82 -11.81 -26.25
C GLY A 73 3.49 -12.34 -27.52
N ARG A 74 4.73 -12.85 -27.45
CA ARG A 74 5.48 -13.34 -28.62
C ARG A 74 5.60 -14.87 -28.70
N ASN A 75 5.45 -15.58 -27.58
CA ASN A 75 5.67 -17.03 -27.50
C ASN A 75 4.49 -17.80 -26.89
N ALA A 76 3.25 -17.51 -27.28
CA ALA A 76 2.16 -18.46 -27.09
C ALA A 76 2.18 -19.46 -28.26
N PRO A 77 2.53 -20.75 -28.08
CA PRO A 77 2.32 -21.75 -29.12
C PRO A 77 0.82 -22.04 -29.21
N CYS A 78 0.11 -21.26 -30.03
CA CYS A 78 -1.29 -21.49 -30.34
C CYS A 78 -1.42 -22.02 -31.77
N SER A 79 -0.83 -23.18 -32.09
CA SER A 79 -1.12 -23.86 -33.37
C SER A 79 -0.73 -25.35 -33.50
N SER A 80 -0.47 -26.14 -32.44
CA SER A 80 -0.05 -27.55 -32.66
C SER A 80 -0.58 -28.63 -31.73
N ILE A 81 -1.49 -28.33 -30.78
CA ILE A 81 -2.14 -29.39 -29.98
C ILE A 81 -3.53 -29.67 -30.55
N SER A 82 -3.60 -30.37 -31.69
CA SER A 82 -4.82 -31.12 -32.10
C SER A 82 -4.54 -32.24 -33.12
N THR A 83 -3.57 -33.09 -32.82
CA THR A 83 -3.53 -34.47 -33.33
C THR A 83 -3.20 -35.32 -32.11
N THR A 84 -4.13 -36.04 -31.47
CA THR A 84 -4.72 -37.28 -31.94
C THR A 84 -5.96 -37.63 -31.08
N ARG A 85 -7.12 -37.83 -31.73
CA ARG A 85 -8.22 -38.66 -31.20
C ARG A 85 -8.44 -39.73 -32.27
N SER A 86 -7.69 -40.83 -32.20
CA SER A 86 -8.13 -42.11 -31.66
C SER A 86 -9.24 -42.76 -32.50
N ALA A 87 -8.81 -43.80 -33.24
CA ALA A 87 -9.50 -45.05 -33.59
C ALA A 87 -10.98 -45.01 -34.02
N ASN A 88 -11.21 -45.25 -35.31
CA ASN A 88 -11.98 -46.40 -35.81
C ASN A 88 -11.61 -46.67 -37.27
#